data_AF-A0A836BE82-F1
#
_entry.id   AF-A0A836BE82-F1
#
_cell.length_a   1.000
_cell.length_b   1.000
_cell.length_c   1.000
_cell.angle_alpha   90.00
_cell.angle_beta   90.00
_cell.angle_gamma   90.00
#
_symmetry.space_group_name_H-M   'P 1'
#
loop_
_entity.id
_entity.type
_entity.pdbx_description
1 polymer ?
#
loop_
_entity_poly.entity_id
_entity_poly.type
_entity_poly.pdbx_seq_one_letter_code
_entity_poly.pdbx_strand_id
1 'polypeptide(L)'
;MGLFSRKPVFCTVCNKQISHKHKPKKDWAIKGFLCGDCHLDKMREFYEKKMKQSCLSCGVTKKISDLWEPRWQWDMDGLLCKECFDKKEEDFDKKKSFCSICGVKMGLIRFNPKGKWKIEGQLCKTCWDSNKEKYG
;
A
#
# COMPACT_ATOMS: atom_id res chain seq x y z
N MET A 1 47.02 29.89 31.50
CA MET A 1 46.04 30.68 30.74
C MET A 1 44.98 29.73 30.19
N GLY A 2 43.76 29.80 30.72
CA GLY A 2 42.68 28.87 30.39
C GLY A 2 42.05 29.18 29.04
N LEU A 3 42.20 28.26 28.08
CA LEU A 3 41.56 28.34 26.78
C LEU A 3 40.74 27.05 26.56
N PHE A 4 39.43 27.23 26.39
CA PHE A 4 38.43 26.22 26.04
C PHE A 4 37.90 25.31 27.17
N SER A 5 37.38 25.90 28.26
CA SER A 5 36.31 25.24 29.01
C SER A 5 35.02 25.24 28.17
N ARG A 6 34.95 24.38 27.14
CA ARG A 6 33.71 24.16 26.40
C ARG A 6 32.68 23.62 27.38
N LYS A 7 31.59 24.35 27.58
CA LYS A 7 30.46 23.89 28.41
C LYS A 7 30.09 22.47 27.98
N PRO A 8 29.87 21.54 28.93
CA PRO A 8 29.46 20.19 28.59
C PRO A 8 28.15 20.27 27.82
N VAL A 9 28.15 19.70 26.61
CA VAL A 9 26.94 19.57 25.81
C VAL A 9 26.36 18.20 26.09
N PHE A 10 25.06 18.12 26.27
CA PHE A 10 24.35 16.88 26.57
C PHE A 10 23.46 16.50 25.40
N CYS A 11 23.33 15.19 25.16
CA CYS A 11 22.40 14.66 24.18
C CYS A 11 20.95 14.94 24.64
N THR A 12 20.13 15.50 23.76
CA THR A 12 18.73 15.83 24.08
C THR A 12 17.85 14.60 24.39
N VAL A 13 18.26 13.40 23.93
CA VAL A 13 17.47 12.16 24.11
C VAL A 13 17.91 11.37 25.34
N CYS A 14 19.21 11.12 25.50
CA CYS A 14 19.74 10.27 26.56
C CYS A 14 20.47 11.03 27.67
N ASN A 15 20.55 12.37 27.59
CA ASN A 15 21.25 13.24 28.54
C ASN A 15 22.73 12.89 28.80
N LYS A 16 23.35 12.04 27.97
CA LYS A 16 24.79 11.76 28.06
C LYS A 16 25.59 12.97 27.58
N GLN A 17 26.71 13.26 28.25
CA GLN A 17 27.66 14.27 27.80
C GLN A 17 28.26 13.82 26.45
N ILE A 18 28.27 14.72 25.48
CA ILE A 18 28.69 14.44 24.10
C ILE A 18 29.96 15.21 23.72
N SER A 19 30.95 14.48 23.20
CA SER A 19 32.16 15.03 22.59
C SER A 19 31.90 15.49 21.14
N HIS A 20 31.21 14.66 20.36
CA HIS A 20 30.80 14.94 18.99
C HIS A 20 29.31 15.29 18.92
N LYS A 21 29.00 16.38 18.21
CA LYS A 21 27.65 16.95 18.13
C LYS A 21 27.00 16.55 16.81
N HIS A 22 25.93 15.75 16.85
CA HIS A 22 25.11 15.46 15.68
C HIS A 22 23.87 16.37 15.67
N LYS A 23 23.61 17.02 14.54
CA LYS A 23 22.41 17.85 14.35
C LYS A 23 21.28 16.97 13.80
N PRO A 24 20.10 16.94 14.45
CA PRO A 24 18.91 16.29 13.90
C PRO A 24 18.53 16.88 12.54
N LYS A 25 17.88 16.08 11.67
CA LYS A 25 17.25 16.63 10.47
C LYS A 25 16.09 17.56 10.82
N LYS A 26 15.83 18.55 9.97
CA LYS A 26 14.78 19.56 10.21
C LYS A 26 13.38 18.94 10.35
N ASP A 27 13.10 17.84 9.65
CA ASP A 27 11.82 17.12 9.68
C ASP A 27 11.57 16.35 10.97
N TRP A 28 12.57 16.21 11.85
CA TRP A 28 12.43 15.41 13.08
C TRP A 28 11.86 16.17 14.26
N ALA A 29 11.72 17.50 14.17
CA ALA A 29 11.22 18.38 15.24
C ALA A 29 11.98 18.29 16.58
N ILE A 30 13.22 17.76 16.59
CA ILE A 30 14.09 17.68 17.78
C ILE A 30 14.95 18.94 17.86
N LYS A 31 14.83 19.71 18.95
CA LYS A 31 15.67 20.88 19.24
C LYS A 31 16.85 20.49 20.13
N GLY A 32 18.07 20.59 19.60
CA GLY A 32 19.31 20.34 20.35
C GLY A 32 20.30 19.47 19.58
N PHE A 33 21.21 18.85 20.32
CA PHE A 33 22.25 17.97 19.76
C PHE A 33 22.02 16.53 20.23
N LEU A 34 22.37 15.58 19.36
CA LEU A 34 22.30 14.14 19.66
C LEU A 34 23.71 13.56 19.74
N CYS A 35 23.86 12.50 20.56
CA CYS A 35 25.01 11.60 20.44
C CYS A 35 24.89 10.74 19.18
N GLY A 36 25.98 10.07 18.79
CA GLY A 36 26.00 9.20 17.60
C GLY A 36 24.90 8.14 17.62
N ASP A 37 24.77 7.41 18.74
CA ASP A 37 23.77 6.35 18.90
C ASP A 37 22.34 6.89 18.75
N CYS A 38 21.97 7.93 19.52
CA CYS A 38 20.63 8.52 19.44
C CYS A 38 20.33 9.14 18.07
N HIS A 39 21.34 9.62 17.35
CA HIS A 39 21.17 10.12 15.99
C HIS A 39 20.86 8.99 15.01
N LEU A 40 21.56 7.85 15.11
CA LEU A 40 21.30 6.67 14.28
C LEU A 40 19.93 6.04 14.59
N ASP A 41 19.57 5.92 15.86
CA ASP A 41 18.26 5.40 16.27
C ASP A 41 17.13 6.25 15.73
N LYS A 42 17.22 7.59 15.86
CA LYS A 42 16.23 8.49 15.29
C LYS A 42 16.19 8.43 13.77
N MET A 43 17.35 8.31 13.11
CA MET A 43 17.38 8.10 11.66
C MET A 43 16.58 6.86 11.26
N ARG A 44 16.80 5.74 11.94
CA ARG A 44 16.12 4.47 11.69
C ARG A 44 14.61 4.59 11.93
N GLU A 45 14.20 5.16 13.07
CA GLU A 45 12.77 5.37 13.39
C GLU A 45 12.05 6.19 12.31
N PHE A 46 12.64 7.31 11.88
CA PHE A 46 12.02 8.18 10.87
C PHE A 46 12.02 7.52 9.48
N TYR A 47 13.06 6.77 9.13
CA TYR A 47 13.10 6.01 7.89
C TYR A 47 12.04 4.93 7.87
N GLU A 48 11.92 4.14 8.94
CA GLU A 48 10.91 3.09 9.07
C GLU A 48 9.48 3.64 9.07
N LYS A 49 9.25 4.84 9.62
CA LYS A 49 7.95 5.52 9.53
C LYS A 49 7.61 5.94 8.10
N LYS A 50 8.59 6.44 7.33
CA LYS A 50 8.39 6.80 5.91
C LYS A 50 8.14 5.58 5.03
N MET A 51 8.65 4.42 5.43
CA MET A 51 8.49 3.15 4.70
C MET A 51 7.22 2.38 5.05
N LYS A 52 6.23 3.03 5.68
CA LYS A 52 4.94 2.43 6.01
C LYS A 52 3.83 3.11 5.22
N GLN A 53 2.92 2.32 4.67
CA GLN A 53 1.74 2.77 3.96
C GLN A 53 0.52 1.95 4.40
N SER A 54 -0.67 2.53 4.31
CA SER A 54 -1.92 1.83 4.56
C SER A 54 -2.38 1.06 3.33
N CYS A 55 -2.94 -0.13 3.56
CA CYS A 55 -3.65 -0.89 2.53
C CYS A 55 -4.86 -0.07 2.03
N LEU A 56 -5.01 0.06 0.72
CA LEU A 56 -6.12 0.77 0.09
C LEU A 56 -7.48 0.17 0.43
N SER A 57 -7.57 -1.16 0.61
CA SER A 57 -8.84 -1.85 0.83
C SER A 57 -9.27 -1.94 2.29
N CYS A 58 -8.33 -2.12 3.23
CA CYS A 58 -8.66 -2.35 4.65
C CYS A 58 -8.01 -1.35 5.62
N GLY A 59 -7.17 -0.45 5.14
CA GLY A 59 -6.52 0.58 5.94
C GLY A 59 -5.36 0.10 6.82
N VAL A 60 -5.06 -1.21 6.87
CA VAL A 60 -3.97 -1.74 7.70
C VAL A 60 -2.63 -1.13 7.29
N THR A 61 -1.91 -0.56 8.25
CA THR A 61 -0.59 0.03 7.99
C THR A 61 0.49 -1.04 8.12
N LYS A 62 1.17 -1.32 7.02
CA LYS A 62 2.32 -2.25 6.97
C LYS A 62 3.52 -1.56 6.33
N LYS A 63 4.68 -2.22 6.35
CA LYS A 63 5.82 -1.76 5.55
C LYS A 63 5.45 -1.84 4.08
N ILE A 64 5.91 -0.88 3.27
CA ILE A 64 5.65 -0.84 1.83
C ILE A 64 6.09 -2.13 1.15
N SER A 65 7.21 -2.72 1.59
CA SER A 65 7.72 -4.02 1.10
C SER A 65 6.77 -5.20 1.30
N ASP A 66 5.83 -5.08 2.24
CA ASP A 66 4.89 -6.15 2.60
C ASP A 66 3.50 -5.91 1.98
N LEU A 67 3.37 -4.86 1.16
CA LEU A 67 2.18 -4.55 0.38
C LEU A 67 2.40 -4.89 -1.09
N TRP A 68 1.29 -5.11 -1.79
CA TRP A 68 1.22 -5.62 -3.14
C TRP A 68 0.58 -4.60 -4.06
N GLU A 69 1.17 -4.42 -5.24
CA GLU A 69 0.60 -3.60 -6.28
C GLU A 69 -0.60 -4.32 -6.92
N PRO A 70 -1.76 -3.65 -7.07
CA PRO A 70 -2.91 -4.22 -7.73
C PRO A 70 -2.61 -4.50 -9.21
N ARG A 71 -3.31 -5.48 -9.79
CA ARG A 71 -3.20 -5.74 -11.23
C ARG A 71 -3.73 -4.53 -12.01
N TRP A 72 -3.06 -4.18 -13.12
CA TRP A 72 -3.49 -3.08 -14.00
C TRP A 72 -4.95 -3.21 -14.48
N GLN A 73 -5.47 -4.43 -14.56
CA GLN A 73 -6.84 -4.74 -14.97
C GLN A 73 -7.91 -4.33 -13.94
N TRP A 74 -7.51 -3.99 -12.73
CA TRP A 74 -8.42 -3.65 -11.63
C TRP A 74 -8.69 -2.15 -11.48
N ASP A 75 -7.99 -1.31 -12.27
CA ASP A 75 -8.15 0.14 -12.25
C ASP A 75 -8.09 0.73 -10.83
N MET A 76 -7.02 0.38 -10.10
CA MET A 76 -6.79 0.83 -8.73
C MET A 76 -5.42 1.46 -8.59
N ASP A 77 -5.39 2.64 -7.97
CA ASP A 77 -4.15 3.32 -7.60
C ASP A 77 -3.91 3.18 -6.09
N GLY A 78 -2.88 2.44 -5.72
CA GLY A 78 -2.47 2.24 -4.32
C GLY A 78 -1.86 0.86 -4.07
N LEU A 79 -1.64 0.52 -2.80
CA LEU A 79 -1.07 -0.75 -2.39
C LEU A 79 -2.05 -1.56 -1.53
N LEU A 80 -2.04 -2.88 -1.68
CA LEU A 80 -2.91 -3.80 -0.96
C LEU A 80 -2.10 -4.67 0.00
N CYS A 81 -2.63 -5.00 1.18
CA CYS A 81 -2.04 -6.08 1.96
C CYS A 81 -2.29 -7.42 1.24
N LYS A 82 -1.41 -8.40 1.48
CA LYS A 82 -1.50 -9.72 0.85
C LYS A 82 -2.90 -10.33 0.92
N GLU A 83 -3.53 -10.31 2.10
CA GLU A 83 -4.89 -10.84 2.29
C GLU A 83 -5.94 -10.16 1.40
N CYS A 84 -5.87 -8.84 1.26
CA CYS A 84 -6.78 -8.10 0.38
C CYS A 84 -6.47 -8.34 -1.10
N PHE A 85 -5.19 -8.49 -1.45
CA PHE A 85 -4.78 -8.85 -2.80
C PHE A 85 -5.29 -10.23 -3.19
N ASP A 86 -5.02 -11.26 -2.38
CA ASP A 86 -5.42 -12.65 -2.62
C ASP A 86 -6.94 -12.78 -2.74
N LYS A 87 -7.69 -12.11 -1.85
CA LYS A 87 -9.16 -12.08 -1.92
C LYS A 87 -9.66 -11.44 -3.22
N LYS A 88 -9.07 -10.32 -3.61
CA LYS A 88 -9.47 -9.61 -4.83
C LYS A 88 -9.08 -10.39 -6.09
N GLU A 89 -7.97 -11.12 -6.05
CA GLU A 89 -7.56 -12.03 -7.09
C GLU A 89 -8.53 -13.19 -7.27
N GLU A 90 -8.93 -13.82 -6.17
CA GLU A 90 -9.94 -14.89 -6.20
C GLU A 90 -11.28 -14.40 -6.78
N ASP A 91 -11.74 -13.22 -6.36
CA ASP A 91 -12.96 -12.60 -6.88
C ASP A 91 -12.85 -12.28 -8.38
N PHE A 92 -11.69 -11.79 -8.82
CA PHE A 92 -11.43 -11.50 -10.23
C PHE A 92 -11.40 -12.78 -11.08
N ASP A 93 -10.75 -13.83 -10.59
CA ASP A 93 -10.69 -15.12 -11.28
C ASP A 93 -12.06 -15.79 -11.36
N LYS A 94 -12.89 -15.67 -10.33
CA LYS A 94 -14.30 -16.09 -10.38
C LYS A 94 -15.07 -15.33 -11.46
N LYS A 95 -14.99 -13.99 -11.48
CA LYS A 95 -15.66 -13.16 -12.50
C LYS A 95 -15.21 -13.49 -13.93
N LYS A 96 -13.97 -13.93 -14.10
CA LYS A 96 -13.41 -14.35 -15.40
C LYS A 96 -13.81 -15.78 -15.80
N SER A 97 -14.03 -16.64 -14.81
CA SER A 97 -14.28 -18.06 -15.00
C SER A 97 -15.76 -18.42 -15.10
N PHE A 98 -16.66 -17.58 -14.60
CA PHE A 98 -18.10 -17.87 -14.52
C PHE A 98 -18.93 -16.78 -15.21
N CYS A 99 -20.06 -17.18 -15.79
CA CYS A 99 -21.01 -16.25 -16.38
C CYS A 99 -21.62 -15.34 -15.32
N SER A 100 -21.61 -14.02 -15.52
CA SER A 100 -22.17 -13.04 -14.58
C SER A 100 -23.66 -13.20 -14.28
N ILE A 101 -24.42 -13.84 -15.16
CA ILE A 101 -25.88 -14.02 -14.98
C ILE A 101 -26.21 -15.38 -14.37
N CYS A 102 -25.74 -16.47 -14.97
CA CYS A 102 -26.16 -17.81 -14.57
C CYS A 102 -25.12 -18.59 -13.76
N GLY A 103 -23.93 -18.04 -13.56
CA GLY A 103 -22.86 -18.69 -12.79
C GLY A 103 -22.26 -19.94 -13.45
N VAL A 104 -22.62 -20.26 -14.70
CA VAL A 104 -22.03 -21.41 -15.41
C VAL A 104 -20.54 -21.17 -15.67
N LYS A 105 -19.73 -22.22 -15.51
CA LYS A 105 -18.29 -22.17 -15.84
C LYS A 105 -18.12 -21.90 -17.34
N MET A 106 -17.36 -20.86 -17.67
CA MET A 106 -17.16 -20.40 -19.04
C MET A 106 -16.07 -21.21 -19.73
N GLY A 107 -16.30 -21.54 -21.01
CA GLY A 107 -15.31 -22.17 -21.88
C GLY A 107 -14.37 -21.15 -22.53
N LEU A 108 -13.81 -21.53 -23.68
CA LEU A 108 -12.93 -20.66 -24.48
C LEU A 108 -13.67 -19.46 -25.06
N ILE A 109 -14.94 -19.63 -25.42
CA ILE A 109 -15.76 -18.57 -26.02
C ILE A 109 -16.46 -17.79 -24.91
N ARG A 110 -16.18 -16.48 -24.86
CA ARG A 110 -16.71 -15.56 -23.85
C ARG A 110 -17.32 -14.35 -24.55
N PHE A 111 -18.44 -13.87 -24.04
CA PHE A 111 -19.17 -12.75 -24.64
C PHE A 111 -19.20 -11.56 -23.71
N ASN A 112 -18.86 -10.39 -24.24
CA ASN A 112 -18.98 -9.15 -23.49
C ASN A 112 -20.42 -8.60 -23.62
N PRO A 113 -21.05 -8.18 -22.51
CA PRO A 113 -22.35 -7.52 -22.57
C PRO A 113 -22.26 -6.20 -23.34
N LYS A 114 -23.34 -5.81 -24.04
CA LYS A 114 -23.43 -4.49 -24.66
C LYS A 114 -23.44 -3.42 -23.57
N GLY A 115 -22.80 -2.26 -23.80
CA GLY A 115 -22.71 -1.18 -22.81
C GLY A 115 -24.08 -0.71 -22.28
N LYS A 116 -25.13 -0.74 -23.12
CA LYS A 116 -26.51 -0.41 -22.72
C LYS A 116 -27.12 -1.36 -21.68
N TRP A 117 -26.58 -2.57 -21.52
CA TRP A 117 -27.13 -3.58 -20.61
C TRP A 117 -26.69 -3.37 -19.15
N LYS A 118 -25.68 -2.55 -18.88
CA LYS A 118 -25.16 -2.28 -17.52
C LYS A 118 -24.84 -3.55 -16.72
N ILE A 119 -24.31 -4.58 -17.39
CA ILE A 119 -23.90 -5.84 -16.75
C ILE A 119 -22.38 -5.84 -16.63
N GLU A 120 -21.88 -6.09 -15.43
CA GLU A 120 -20.45 -6.25 -15.17
C GLU A 120 -20.00 -7.70 -15.38
N GLY A 121 -18.83 -7.90 -15.99
CA GLY A 121 -18.24 -9.20 -16.26
C GLY A 121 -18.64 -9.84 -17.60
N GLN A 122 -18.42 -11.15 -17.74
CA GLN A 122 -18.59 -11.86 -19.01
C GLN A 122 -19.81 -12.79 -19.00
N LEU A 123 -20.39 -13.00 -20.18
CA LEU A 123 -21.58 -13.82 -20.37
C LEU A 123 -21.26 -15.07 -21.18
N CYS A 124 -21.92 -16.17 -20.83
CA CYS A 124 -21.98 -17.35 -21.71
C CYS A 124 -22.87 -17.06 -22.93
N LYS A 125 -22.76 -17.89 -23.96
CA LYS A 125 -23.52 -17.73 -25.21
C LYS A 125 -25.03 -17.61 -24.97
N THR A 126 -25.59 -18.53 -24.18
CA THR A 126 -27.04 -18.59 -23.90
C THR A 126 -27.54 -17.34 -23.20
N CYS A 127 -26.82 -16.85 -22.18
CA CYS A 127 -27.17 -15.63 -21.49
C CYS A 127 -27.01 -14.40 -22.39
N TRP A 128 -25.99 -14.35 -23.24
CA TRP A 128 -25.79 -13.24 -24.18
C TRP A 128 -26.90 -13.17 -25.24
N ASP A 129 -27.27 -14.31 -25.83
CA ASP A 129 -28.36 -14.40 -26.82
C ASP A 129 -29.70 -14.01 -26.19
N SER A 130 -30.00 -14.54 -24.99
CA SER A 130 -31.24 -14.21 -24.26
C SER A 130 -31.33 -12.72 -23.93
N ASN A 131 -30.21 -12.10 -23.54
CA ASN A 131 -30.18 -10.68 -23.21
C ASN A 131 -30.27 -9.81 -24.47
N LYS A 132 -29.74 -10.30 -25.60
CA LYS A 132 -29.89 -9.68 -26.92
C LYS A 132 -31.33 -9.76 -27.43
N GLU A 133 -32.09 -10.79 -27.11
CA GLU A 133 -33.52 -10.82 -27.49
C GLU A 133 -34.34 -9.85 -26.64
N LYS A 134 -34.05 -9.77 -25.34
CA LYS A 134 -34.78 -8.90 -24.40
C LYS A 134 -34.49 -7.41 -24.57
N TYR A 135 -33.24 -7.06 -24.85
CA TYR A 135 -32.74 -5.68 -24.87
C TYR A 135 -32.04 -5.32 -26.19
N GLY A 136 -32.32 -6.09 -27.25
CA GLY A 136 -31.65 -6.13 -28.56
C GLY A 136 -31.38 -4.80 -29.18
#